data_AF-A0A8J7FUM1-F1
#
_entry.id   AF-A0A8J7FUM1-F1
#
_cell.length_a   1.000
_cell.length_b   1.000
_cell.length_c   1.000
_cell.angle_alpha   90.00
_cell.angle_beta   90.00
_cell.angle_gamma   90.00
#
_symmetry.space_group_name_H-M   'P 1'
#
loop_
_entity.id
_entity.type
_entity.pdbx_description
1 polymer ?
#
loop_
_entity_poly.entity_id
_entity_poly.type
_entity_poly.pdbx_seq_one_letter_code
_entity_poly.pdbx_strand_id
1 'polypeptide(L)' 'MEEHKDEETLKFLKYWEQRFEMIMEQNTNWTRLFLIVDYSTFPTTLSIESFCSKFSQDLQFNISYKKDESSNNYDLTITR' A
#
# COMPACT_ATOMS: atom_id res chain seq x y z
N MET A 1 13.28 -23.19 -3.89
CA MET A 1 13.73 -21.78 -4.04
C MET A 1 12.53 -20.85 -4.23
N GLU A 2 11.36 -21.19 -3.68
CA GLU A 2 10.13 -20.37 -3.74
C GLU A 2 9.76 -19.74 -2.39
N GLU A 3 10.18 -20.33 -1.26
CA GLU A 3 9.84 -19.84 0.09
C GLU A 3 10.33 -18.42 0.39
N HIS A 4 11.51 -18.02 -0.10
CA HIS A 4 12.05 -16.69 0.18
C HIS A 4 11.27 -15.55 -0.48
N LYS A 5 10.60 -15.80 -1.62
CA LYS A 5 9.83 -14.76 -2.34
C LYS A 5 8.52 -14.42 -1.62
N ASP A 6 7.95 -15.40 -0.94
CA ASP A 6 6.75 -15.22 -0.13
C ASP A 6 7.08 -14.46 1.17
N GLU A 7 8.23 -14.75 1.79
CA GLU A 7 8.66 -14.08 3.02
C GLU A 7 8.87 -12.57 2.85
N GLU A 8 9.47 -12.13 1.74
CA GLU A 8 9.62 -10.69 1.43
C GLU A 8 8.27 -10.00 1.25
N THR A 9 7.33 -10.67 0.58
CA THR A 9 5.97 -10.16 0.40
C THR A 9 5.24 -10.02 1.73
N LEU A 10 5.33 -11.04 2.59
CA LEU A 10 4.72 -11.02 3.91
C LEU A 10 5.30 -9.90 4.80
N LYS A 11 6.63 -9.71 4.78
CA LYS A 11 7.29 -8.62 5.49
C LYS A 11 6.83 -7.25 5.00
N PHE A 12 6.75 -7.07 3.68
CA PHE A 12 6.28 -5.82 3.07
C PHE A 12 4.83 -5.51 3.44
N LEU A 13 3.94 -6.51 3.35
CA LEU A 13 2.53 -6.34 3.73
C LEU A 13 2.38 -6.01 5.21
N LYS A 14 3.09 -6.72 6.10
CA LYS A 14 3.06 -6.46 7.54
C LYS A 14 3.56 -5.05 7.89
N TYR A 15 4.59 -4.57 7.20
CA TYR A 15 5.06 -3.20 7.37
C TYR A 15 3.99 -2.16 7.02
N TRP A 16 3.29 -2.36 5.90
CA TRP A 16 2.23 -1.43 5.47
C TRP A 16 0.98 -1.51 6.33
N GLU A 17 0.63 -2.69 6.82
CA GLU A 17 -0.44 -2.89 7.81
C GLU A 17 -0.19 -2.01 9.05
N GLN A 18 1.01 -2.11 9.64
CA GLN A 18 1.41 -1.29 10.80
C GLN A 18 1.38 0.22 10.49
N ARG A 19 1.78 0.63 9.27
CA ARG A 19 1.70 2.04 8.88
C ARG A 19 0.25 2.52 8.80
N PHE A 20 -0.64 1.73 8.21
CA PHE A 20 -2.04 2.11 8.12
C PHE A 20 -2.72 2.13 9.49
N GLU A 21 -2.43 1.17 10.36
CA GLU A 21 -2.86 1.19 11.77
C GLU A 21 -2.44 2.49 12.46
N MET A 22 -1.15 2.84 12.36
CA MET A 22 -0.64 4.08 12.95
C MET A 22 -1.34 5.33 12.39
N ILE A 23 -1.59 5.39 11.07
CA ILE A 23 -2.32 6.49 10.43
C ILE A 23 -3.77 6.58 10.95
N MET A 24 -4.41 5.43 11.15
CA MET A 24 -5.77 5.38 11.67
C MET A 24 -5.85 5.83 13.12
N GLU A 25 -4.87 5.44 13.94
CA GLU A 25 -4.76 5.82 15.36
C GLU A 25 -4.41 7.30 15.54
N GLN A 26 -3.51 7.84 14.72
CA GLN A 26 -2.92 9.17 14.92
C GLN A 26 -3.76 10.34 14.40
N ASN A 27 -4.87 10.12 13.68
CA ASN A 27 -5.80 11.19 13.32
C ASN A 27 -7.14 10.63 12.81
N THR A 28 -8.25 10.91 13.49
CA THR A 28 -9.58 10.42 13.09
C THR A 28 -10.30 11.31 12.08
N ASN A 29 -9.81 12.55 11.83
CA ASN A 29 -10.53 13.56 11.04
C ASN A 29 -10.09 13.69 9.58
N TRP A 30 -9.23 12.80 9.08
CA TRP A 30 -8.91 12.79 7.65
C TRP A 30 -10.03 12.10 6.86
N THR A 31 -10.40 12.70 5.72
CA THR A 31 -11.31 12.10 4.73
C THR A 31 -10.53 11.56 3.54
N ARG A 32 -9.37 12.16 3.22
CA ARG A 32 -8.50 11.75 2.13
C ARG A 32 -7.03 11.88 2.51
N LEU A 33 -6.23 10.88 2.14
CA LEU A 33 -4.77 10.85 2.28
C LEU A 33 -4.13 10.63 0.91
N PHE A 34 -3.00 11.28 0.70
CA PHE A 34 -2.16 11.13 -0.48
C PHE A 34 -0.81 10.57 -0.07
N LEU A 35 -0.35 9.52 -0.75
CA LEU A 35 0.96 8.90 -0.53
C LEU A 35 1.64 8.71 -1.88
N ILE A 36 2.95 8.88 -1.90
CA ILE A 36 3.79 8.56 -3.05
C ILE A 36 4.60 7.32 -2.66
N VAL A 37 4.51 6.26 -3.47
CA VAL A 37 5.22 5.01 -3.22
C VAL A 37 6.07 4.66 -4.42
N ASP A 38 7.37 4.48 -4.18
CA ASP A 38 8.32 4.07 -5.19
C ASP A 38 8.06 2.60 -5.61
N TYR A 39 7.80 2.38 -6.89
CA TYR A 39 7.66 1.07 -7.54
C TYR A 39 8.73 0.04 -7.14
N SER A 40 9.99 0.45 -6.96
CA SER A 40 11.13 -0.44 -6.72
C SER A 40 11.09 -1.02 -5.31
N THR A 41 10.27 -0.45 -4.44
CA THR A 41 10.04 -0.97 -3.08
C THR A 41 9.07 -2.15 -3.05
N PHE A 42 8.30 -2.37 -4.14
CA PHE A 42 7.38 -3.48 -4.21
C PHE A 42 8.12 -4.81 -4.43
N PRO A 43 7.80 -5.86 -3.65
CA PRO A 43 8.25 -7.21 -3.93
C PRO A 43 7.79 -7.65 -5.33
N THR A 44 8.64 -8.37 -6.05
CA THR A 44 8.35 -8.83 -7.43
C THR A 44 7.11 -9.72 -7.55
N THR A 45 6.68 -10.32 -6.44
CA THR A 45 5.51 -11.19 -6.32
C THR A 45 4.23 -10.46 -5.91
N LEU A 46 4.30 -9.15 -5.65
CA LEU A 46 3.15 -8.35 -5.24
C LEU A 46 2.89 -7.23 -6.25
N SER A 47 1.72 -7.27 -6.89
CA SER A 47 1.27 -6.18 -7.76
C SER A 47 0.63 -5.04 -6.95
N ILE A 48 0.67 -3.83 -7.49
CA ILE A 48 0.03 -2.66 -6.88
C ILE A 48 -1.49 -2.84 -6.77
N GLU A 49 -2.11 -3.52 -7.74
CA GLU A 49 -3.53 -3.88 -7.73
C GLU A 49 -3.86 -4.77 -6.53
N SER A 50 -3.06 -5.82 -6.32
CA SER A 50 -3.25 -6.78 -5.23
C SER A 50 -3.04 -6.12 -3.86
N PHE A 51 -2.03 -5.25 -3.77
CA PHE A 51 -1.78 -4.44 -2.57
C PHE A 51 -2.97 -3.53 -2.24
N CYS A 52 -3.45 -2.75 -3.22
CA CYS A 52 -4.57 -1.83 -3.01
C CYS A 52 -5.85 -2.58 -2.65
N SER A 53 -6.13 -3.70 -3.34
CA SER A 53 -7.31 -4.54 -3.07
C SER A 53 -7.28 -5.12 -1.66
N LYS A 54 -6.14 -5.67 -1.22
CA LYS A 54 -5.99 -6.23 0.12
C LYS A 54 -6.33 -5.21 1.20
N PHE A 55 -5.64 -4.06 1.18
CA PHE A 55 -5.82 -3.06 2.24
C PHE A 55 -7.15 -2.30 2.14
N SER A 56 -7.73 -2.17 0.95
CA SER A 56 -9.10 -1.64 0.82
C SER A 56 -10.13 -2.53 1.51
N GLN A 57 -9.98 -3.86 1.37
CA GLN A 57 -10.86 -4.83 2.01
C GLN A 57 -10.64 -4.92 3.52
N ASP A 58 -9.38 -5.05 3.94
CA ASP A 58 -9.02 -5.24 5.35
C ASP A 58 -9.39 -4.04 6.22
N LEU A 59 -9.21 -2.82 5.69
CA LEU A 59 -9.35 -1.57 6.45
C LEU A 59 -10.64 -0.79 6.13
N GLN A 60 -11.49 -1.31 5.24
CA GLN A 60 -12.70 -0.65 4.75
C GLN A 60 -12.45 0.76 4.18
N PHE A 61 -11.32 0.95 3.49
CA PHE A 61 -10.99 2.18 2.78
C PHE A 61 -11.10 2.01 1.28
N ASN A 62 -11.23 3.12 0.57
CA ASN A 62 -11.03 3.13 -0.88
C ASN A 62 -9.60 3.57 -1.20
N ILE A 63 -8.77 2.63 -1.64
CA ILE A 63 -7.41 2.90 -2.09
C ILE A 63 -7.38 2.87 -3.62
N SER A 64 -7.12 4.03 -4.21
CA SER A 64 -6.89 4.19 -5.64
C SER A 64 -5.43 4.56 -5.89
N TYR A 65 -4.91 4.20 -7.05
CA TYR A 65 -3.53 4.53 -7.42
C TYR A 65 -3.48 5.06 -8.84
N LYS A 66 -2.50 5.93 -9.10
CA LYS A 66 -2.10 6.34 -10.44
C LYS A 66 -0.61 6.09 -10.58
N LYS A 67 -0.19 5.48 -11.69
CA LYS A 67 1.23 5.42 -12.04
C LYS A 67 1.65 6.78 -12.59
N ASP A 68 2.68 7.36 -12.01
CA ASP A 68 3.34 8.51 -12.61
C ASP A 68 4.19 8.00 -13.79
N GLU A 69 3.94 8.53 -14.99
CA GLU A 69 4.70 8.14 -16.20
C GLU A 69 6.03 8.88 -16.32
N SER A 70 6.19 9.98 -15.59
CA SER A 70 7.39 10.82 -15.58
C SER A 70 8.36 10.48 -14.45
N SER A 71 7.87 9.79 -13.43
CA SER A 71 8.67 9.28 -12.33
C SER A 71 8.44 7.78 -12.19
N ASN A 72 9.04 7.19 -11.17
CA ASN A 72 8.89 5.78 -10.90
C ASN A 72 8.11 5.60 -9.61
N ASN A 73 6.92 6.17 -9.58
CA ASN A 73 6.11 6.20 -8.38
C ASN A 73 4.67 5.84 -8.70
N TYR A 74 4.00 5.32 -7.67
CA TYR A 74 2.57 5.27 -7.58
C TYR A 74 2.08 6.40 -6.67
N ASP A 75 1.20 7.23 -7.20
CA ASP A 75 0.41 8.18 -6.43
C ASP A 75 -0.81 7.45 -5.87
N LEU A 76 -0.77 7.12 -4.58
CA LEU A 76 -1.89 6.53 -3.86
C LEU A 76 -2.81 7.62 -3.31
N THR A 77 -4.11 7.45 -3.54
CA THR A 77 -5.16 8.23 -2.87
C THR A 77 -6.02 7.28 -2.05
N ILE A 78 -6.03 7.49 -0.74
CA ILE A 78 -6.81 6.71 0.22
C ILE A 78 -7.96 7.58 0.70
N THR A 79 -9.18 7.07 0.63
CA THR A 79 -10.39 7.76 1.09
C THR A 79 -11.12 6.88 2.10
N ARG A 80 -11.56 7.50 3.18
CA ARG A 80 -12.40 6.88 4.23
C ARG A 80 -13.87 6.84 3.79
#